data_AF-A0A7V5T4J5-F1
#
_entry.id   AF-A0A7V5T4J5-F1
#
_cell.length_a   1.000
_cell.length_b   1.000
_cell.length_c   1.000
_cell.angle_alpha   90.00
_cell.angle_beta   90.00
_cell.angle_gamma   90.00
#
_symmetry.space_group_name_H-M   'P 1'
#
loop_
_entity.id
_entity.type
_entity.pdbx_description
1 polymer ?
#
loop_
_entity_poly.entity_id
_entity_poly.type
_entity_poly.pdbx_seq_one_letter_code
_entity_poly.pdbx_strand_id
1 'polypeptide(L)'
;MEKANRERGSKWWPCLMRAWLLGIGGLLLHGSLPRVHAQVLLERSFRVDVESEVLAELQARVPGANWGERGREAAVLTVWLDGRSHQDVILFAGEVSFRYALHLGRVRPGTHTIHLLWNRTRSAPHVSAPIIEDFALHLVSRADPEFFPLAHSPILYARPNSIGRFTDIPLLMWYEMTRAQEMLTIRYSVIFSNEDGGTETNALMARWGRATDIEWVYEVTITPEGRVLDARYQGTRHRTRRFRGRREDDHPLLFVVSDNNNFSDRGRSPMRFALRPLPFDTSAVAREELMDRHPWTYRIMTEELRREGKVGSTPRVGQQILDPRRYLYLEIASEQRDAGVSLAAKCVGDPKWYSSDLGFVYFKLERSGFLRTTIPLPEGMSASHIERLLLRCDALLDPRTPRADERWAQAGCFVRGVRKAFFLDANFRPGPTLPVRMDPIRLRAGDMVEIWP
;
A
#
# COMPACT_ATOMS: atom_id res chain seq x y z
N MET A 1 14.43 62.77 -13.43
CA MET A 1 13.19 63.04 -12.69
C MET A 1 13.08 61.95 -11.63
N GLU A 2 13.83 62.07 -10.52
CA GLU A 2 13.43 62.70 -9.23
C GLU A 2 12.21 62.00 -8.61
N LYS A 3 12.15 61.58 -7.34
CA LYS A 3 12.96 61.65 -6.09
C LYS A 3 12.27 60.63 -5.15
N ALA A 4 12.92 59.67 -4.48
CA ALA A 4 13.66 59.76 -3.21
C ALA A 4 12.98 60.56 -2.06
N ASN A 5 12.55 59.86 -0.99
CA ASN A 5 12.80 60.18 0.44
C ASN A 5 12.32 58.98 1.30
N ARG A 6 13.07 58.28 2.20
CA ARG A 6 13.98 58.65 3.31
C ARG A 6 13.18 59.45 4.38
N GLU A 7 13.03 59.06 5.65
CA GLU A 7 14.04 58.74 6.69
C GLU A 7 13.43 58.31 8.06
N ARG A 8 14.24 57.53 8.82
CA ARG A 8 14.57 57.55 10.28
C ARG A 8 13.43 57.57 11.33
N GLY A 9 13.53 56.98 12.53
CA GLY A 9 14.60 56.42 13.38
C GLY A 9 13.93 56.09 14.75
N SER A 10 14.29 55.04 15.50
CA SER A 10 15.45 54.83 16.39
C SER A 10 15.03 54.75 17.88
N LYS A 11 15.88 54.07 18.70
CA LYS A 11 15.90 53.89 20.19
C LYS A 11 15.14 52.65 20.73
N TRP A 12 15.72 51.55 21.26
CA TRP A 12 16.77 51.30 22.29
C TRP A 12 16.52 52.10 23.58
N TRP A 13 16.41 51.59 24.83
CA TRP A 13 17.00 50.46 25.59
C TRP A 13 16.28 50.42 27.01
N PRO A 14 16.75 49.76 28.11
CA PRO A 14 16.70 48.34 28.50
C PRO A 14 16.20 48.08 29.98
N CYS A 15 16.50 46.87 30.52
CA CYS A 15 16.69 46.50 31.95
C CYS A 15 15.47 46.12 32.84
N LEU A 16 15.42 44.88 33.34
CA LEU A 16 15.97 44.48 34.66
C LEU A 16 15.66 43.02 35.05
N MET A 17 16.67 42.39 35.65
CA MET A 17 16.63 41.10 36.35
C MET A 17 15.57 41.02 37.45
N ARG A 18 14.98 39.82 37.64
CA ARG A 18 14.70 39.27 38.98
C ARG A 18 14.92 37.77 39.00
N ALA A 19 15.91 37.36 39.79
CA ALA A 19 16.10 35.99 40.25
C ALA A 19 15.06 35.64 41.32
N TRP A 20 14.57 34.41 41.30
CA TRP A 20 13.99 33.73 42.47
C TRP A 20 14.52 32.30 42.48
N LEU A 21 15.31 32.00 43.50
CA LEU A 21 15.60 30.65 43.99
C LEU A 21 14.51 30.29 45.00
N LEU A 22 14.00 29.05 44.93
CA LEU A 22 13.67 28.14 46.05
C LEU A 22 12.71 27.04 45.57
N GLY A 23 12.97 25.79 46.01
CA GLY A 23 11.93 24.76 46.10
C GLY A 23 12.28 23.41 45.50
N ILE A 24 13.03 22.61 46.25
CA ILE A 24 13.08 21.16 46.11
C ILE A 24 11.67 20.59 46.35
N GLY A 25 11.20 19.76 45.43
CA GLY A 25 9.95 19.01 45.56
C GLY A 25 9.74 18.16 44.33
N GLY A 26 10.30 16.95 44.34
CA GLY A 26 10.11 15.98 43.28
C GLY A 26 8.63 15.64 43.12
N LEU A 27 8.05 16.05 41.99
CA LEU A 27 6.81 15.46 41.49
C LEU A 27 7.20 14.50 40.37
N LEU A 28 7.09 13.21 40.67
CA LEU A 28 6.93 12.17 39.65
C LEU A 28 5.65 12.51 38.86
N LEU A 29 5.80 13.23 37.76
CA LEU A 29 4.75 13.40 36.76
C LEU A 29 4.57 12.05 36.06
N HIS A 30 3.74 11.18 36.64
CA HIS A 30 3.04 10.18 35.84
C HIS A 30 2.24 10.94 34.79
N GLY A 31 2.68 10.84 33.53
CA GLY A 31 1.98 11.42 32.40
C GLY A 31 0.56 10.88 32.36
N SER A 32 -0.39 11.68 32.82
CA SER A 32 -1.81 11.35 32.77
C SER A 32 -2.23 11.23 31.31
N LEU A 33 -2.71 10.05 30.90
CA LEU A 33 -3.37 9.84 29.62
C LEU A 33 -4.42 10.95 29.41
N PRO A 34 -4.45 11.63 28.25
CA PRO A 34 -5.43 12.69 28.01
C PRO A 34 -6.85 12.12 28.12
N ARG A 35 -7.61 12.61 29.11
CA ARG A 35 -9.06 12.35 29.29
C ARG A 35 -9.86 13.06 28.20
N VAL A 36 -9.85 12.55 26.98
CA VAL A 36 -10.82 12.95 25.96
C VAL A 36 -11.15 11.73 25.08
N HIS A 37 -12.31 11.12 25.32
CA HIS A 37 -12.99 10.11 24.47
C HIS A 37 -12.24 8.83 24.07
N ALA A 38 -11.20 8.42 24.81
CA ALA A 38 -10.51 7.16 24.61
C ALA A 38 -10.81 6.15 25.73
N GLN A 39 -11.14 4.91 25.39
CA GLN A 39 -11.34 3.80 26.35
C GLN A 39 -10.15 2.85 26.27
N VAL A 40 -9.49 2.56 27.39
CA VAL A 40 -8.45 1.52 27.44
C VAL A 40 -9.13 0.15 27.28
N LEU A 41 -8.70 -0.62 26.28
CA LEU A 41 -9.19 -1.97 26.02
C LEU A 41 -8.18 -3.04 26.45
N LEU A 42 -6.89 -2.72 26.42
CA LEU A 42 -5.82 -3.58 26.89
C LEU A 42 -4.76 -2.73 27.58
N GLU A 43 -4.24 -3.25 28.68
CA GLU A 43 -3.00 -2.83 29.31
C GLU A 43 -2.16 -4.09 29.55
N ARG A 44 -0.90 -4.07 29.14
CA ARG A 44 0.01 -5.21 29.32
C ARG A 44 1.41 -4.73 29.59
N SER A 45 2.05 -5.30 30.60
CA SER A 45 3.49 -5.15 30.81
C SER A 45 4.24 -6.31 30.16
N PHE A 46 5.41 -6.02 29.61
CA PHE A 46 6.32 -7.01 29.06
C PHE A 46 7.77 -6.64 29.38
N ARG A 47 8.65 -7.63 29.34
CA ARG A 47 10.07 -7.46 29.61
C ARG A 47 10.88 -7.72 28.35
N VAL A 48 11.89 -6.89 28.15
CA VAL A 48 12.89 -7.01 27.10
C VAL A 48 14.24 -7.18 27.79
N ASP A 49 14.95 -8.28 27.52
CA ASP A 49 16.24 -8.55 28.17
C ASP A 49 17.43 -8.00 27.36
N VAL A 50 17.28 -7.95 26.03
CA VAL A 50 18.26 -7.39 25.10
C VAL A 50 17.55 -6.45 24.14
N GLU A 51 18.23 -5.37 23.72
CA GLU A 51 17.66 -4.43 22.76
C GLU A 51 17.15 -5.16 21.51
N SER A 52 15.89 -4.95 21.18
CA SER A 52 15.16 -5.72 20.17
C SER A 52 14.21 -4.83 19.39
N GLU A 53 13.91 -5.21 18.15
CA GLU A 53 12.68 -4.77 17.49
C GLU A 53 11.51 -5.56 18.08
N VAL A 54 10.38 -4.90 18.36
CA VAL A 54 9.21 -5.55 18.95
C VAL A 54 8.06 -5.58 17.96
N LEU A 55 7.65 -6.79 17.59
CA LEU A 55 6.48 -7.04 16.76
C LEU A 55 5.29 -7.36 17.66
N ALA A 56 4.10 -7.00 17.21
CA ALA A 56 2.86 -7.38 17.87
C ALA A 56 1.87 -8.02 16.89
N GLU A 57 1.16 -9.03 17.36
CA GLU A 57 0.04 -9.63 16.65
C GLU A 57 -1.23 -9.40 17.48
N LEU A 58 -2.14 -8.59 16.95
CA LEU A 58 -3.40 -8.24 17.57
C LEU A 58 -4.52 -9.05 16.90
N GLN A 59 -5.15 -9.97 17.63
CA GLN A 59 -6.39 -10.60 17.20
C GLN A 59 -7.55 -9.76 17.73
N ALA A 60 -8.35 -9.18 16.82
CA ALA A 60 -9.46 -8.32 17.20
C ALA A 60 -10.60 -8.35 16.17
N ARG A 61 -11.77 -7.92 16.63
CA ARG A 61 -12.95 -7.63 15.80
C ARG A 61 -13.75 -6.47 16.35
N VAL A 62 -14.62 -5.90 15.53
CA VAL A 62 -15.48 -4.77 15.89
C VAL A 62 -16.93 -5.14 15.61
N PRO A 63 -17.72 -5.50 16.63
CA PRO A 63 -19.11 -5.88 16.45
C PRO A 63 -19.91 -4.81 15.70
N GLY A 64 -20.58 -5.24 14.62
CA GLY A 64 -21.37 -4.36 13.79
C GLY A 64 -20.56 -3.40 12.91
N ALA A 65 -19.25 -3.55 12.77
CA ALA A 65 -18.50 -2.82 11.75
C ALA A 65 -18.48 -3.58 10.41
N ASN A 66 -18.56 -2.83 9.31
CA ASN A 66 -18.48 -3.32 7.94
C ASN A 66 -17.76 -2.26 7.09
N TRP A 67 -16.59 -2.62 6.55
CA TRP A 67 -15.75 -1.71 5.75
C TRP A 67 -16.50 -1.12 4.54
N GLY A 68 -17.44 -1.88 3.98
CA GLY A 68 -18.22 -1.47 2.81
C GLY A 68 -19.44 -0.59 3.12
N GLU A 69 -19.70 -0.30 4.39
CA GLU A 69 -20.87 0.50 4.81
C GLU A 69 -20.45 1.85 5.40
N ARG A 70 -21.05 2.92 4.86
CA ARG A 70 -20.78 4.27 5.32
C ARG A 70 -21.19 4.44 6.78
N GLY A 71 -20.30 5.00 7.60
CA GLY A 71 -20.50 5.22 9.02
C GLY A 71 -20.27 3.99 9.91
N ARG A 72 -19.99 2.81 9.33
CA ARG A 72 -19.71 1.55 10.03
C ARG A 72 -18.33 0.97 9.67
N GLU A 73 -17.48 1.74 9.01
CA GLU A 73 -16.29 1.26 8.31
C GLU A 73 -15.32 0.49 9.21
N ALA A 74 -14.87 1.12 10.29
CA ALA A 74 -13.93 0.52 11.24
C ALA A 74 -13.90 1.29 12.57
N ALA A 75 -13.44 0.61 13.62
CA ALA A 75 -12.92 1.28 14.80
C ALA A 75 -11.41 1.51 14.67
N VAL A 76 -10.92 2.54 15.34
CA VAL A 76 -9.49 2.87 15.39
C VAL A 76 -8.98 2.69 16.81
N LEU A 77 -7.90 1.94 16.96
CA LEU A 77 -7.13 1.86 18.19
C LEU A 77 -5.94 2.80 18.11
N THR A 78 -5.62 3.49 19.20
CA THR A 78 -4.34 4.17 19.37
C THR A 78 -3.48 3.35 20.33
N VAL A 79 -2.32 2.92 19.86
CA VAL A 79 -1.31 2.20 20.64
C VAL A 79 -0.48 3.21 21.42
N TRP A 80 -0.27 2.95 22.70
CA TRP A 80 0.67 3.69 23.54
C TRP A 80 1.74 2.73 24.04
N LEU A 81 3.00 3.15 23.96
CA LEU A 81 4.15 2.43 24.51
C LEU A 81 4.84 3.34 25.50
N ASP A 82 5.02 2.86 26.74
CA ASP A 82 5.66 3.59 27.85
C ASP A 82 5.12 5.02 28.04
N GLY A 83 3.78 5.14 28.02
CA GLY A 83 3.10 6.42 28.22
C GLY A 83 3.23 7.41 27.06
N ARG A 84 3.68 6.97 25.88
CA ARG A 84 3.75 7.80 24.66
C ARG A 84 2.89 7.20 23.55
N SER A 85 2.13 8.05 22.86
CA SER A 85 1.36 7.64 21.67
C SER A 85 2.31 7.08 20.61
N HIS A 86 2.10 5.83 20.21
CA HIS A 86 2.98 5.09 19.31
C HIS A 86 2.42 4.92 17.90
N GLN A 87 1.17 4.54 17.69
CA GLN A 87 0.59 4.44 16.33
C GLN A 87 -0.93 4.29 16.39
N ASP A 88 -1.58 4.35 15.25
CA ASP A 88 -2.98 4.02 15.10
C ASP A 88 -3.15 2.70 14.32
N VAL A 89 -4.18 1.95 14.68
CA VAL A 89 -4.56 0.69 14.03
C VAL A 89 -6.01 0.80 13.61
N ILE A 90 -6.26 0.74 12.30
CA ILE A 90 -7.62 0.72 11.75
C ILE A 90 -8.05 -0.73 11.67
N LEU A 91 -9.10 -1.10 12.41
CA LEU A 91 -9.63 -2.46 12.44
C LEU A 91 -10.53 -2.72 11.21
N PHE A 92 -9.93 -2.68 10.02
CA PHE A 92 -10.61 -2.75 8.73
C PHE A 92 -11.35 -4.07 8.46
N ALA A 93 -11.03 -5.14 9.20
CA ALA A 93 -11.71 -6.42 9.01
C ALA A 93 -13.14 -6.44 9.58
N GLY A 94 -13.55 -5.37 10.29
CA GLY A 94 -14.91 -5.20 10.79
C GLY A 94 -15.28 -6.23 11.85
N GLU A 95 -16.46 -6.82 11.72
CA GLU A 95 -16.98 -7.83 12.66
C GLU A 95 -16.26 -9.19 12.63
N VAL A 96 -15.46 -9.43 11.60
CA VAL A 96 -14.68 -10.67 11.44
C VAL A 96 -13.46 -10.62 12.34
N SER A 97 -13.27 -11.67 13.14
CA SER A 97 -12.04 -11.89 13.91
C SER A 97 -10.83 -11.92 12.97
N PHE A 98 -9.90 -11.00 13.16
CA PHE A 98 -8.76 -10.81 12.28
C PHE A 98 -7.48 -10.53 13.05
N ARG A 99 -6.35 -11.00 12.49
CA ARG A 99 -5.01 -10.80 13.02
C ARG A 99 -4.32 -9.62 12.34
N TYR A 100 -4.13 -8.53 13.07
CA TYR A 100 -3.40 -7.35 12.63
C TYR A 100 -1.94 -7.47 13.08
N ALA A 101 -1.01 -7.44 12.13
CA ALA A 101 0.43 -7.47 12.39
C ALA A 101 0.99 -6.05 12.48
N LEU A 102 1.55 -5.70 13.63
CA LEU A 102 2.02 -4.36 13.97
C LEU A 102 3.51 -4.38 14.28
N HIS A 103 4.17 -3.25 14.03
CA HIS A 103 5.53 -3.01 14.46
C HIS A 103 5.54 -1.95 15.58
N LEU A 104 6.12 -2.27 16.73
CA LEU A 104 6.28 -1.35 17.87
C LEU A 104 7.67 -0.70 17.93
N GLY A 105 8.55 -1.06 16.98
CA GLY A 105 9.89 -0.51 16.82
C GLY A 105 10.90 -1.01 17.85
N ARG A 106 12.03 -0.30 17.89
CA ARG A 106 13.17 -0.52 18.78
C ARG A 106 12.79 -0.32 20.25
N VAL A 107 13.01 -1.34 21.07
CA VAL A 107 12.82 -1.30 22.52
C VAL A 107 14.09 -1.74 23.24
N ARG A 108 14.51 -0.95 24.22
CA ARG A 108 15.71 -1.18 25.05
C ARG A 108 15.46 -2.25 26.12
N PRO A 109 16.50 -2.81 26.75
CA PRO A 109 16.32 -3.70 27.89
C PRO A 109 15.56 -3.01 29.03
N GLY A 110 14.56 -3.68 29.60
CA GLY A 110 13.72 -3.12 30.64
C GLY A 110 12.33 -3.75 30.73
N THR A 111 11.51 -3.20 31.62
CA THR A 111 10.07 -3.47 31.68
C THR A 111 9.35 -2.33 30.99
N HIS A 112 8.43 -2.69 30.10
CA HIS A 112 7.68 -1.78 29.24
C HIS A 112 6.19 -2.02 29.42
N THR A 113 5.40 -1.00 29.14
CA THR A 113 3.94 -1.08 29.22
C THR A 113 3.32 -0.64 27.90
N ILE A 114 2.44 -1.48 27.37
CA ILE A 114 1.62 -1.18 26.21
C ILE A 114 0.17 -0.99 26.62
N HIS A 115 -0.47 0.05 26.06
CA HIS A 115 -1.90 0.23 26.14
C HIS A 115 -2.50 0.29 24.74
N LEU A 116 -3.64 -0.38 24.56
CA LEU A 116 -4.48 -0.26 23.37
C LEU A 116 -5.73 0.52 23.75
N LEU A 117 -5.87 1.72 23.20
CA LEU A 117 -7.00 2.60 23.49
C LEU A 117 -7.92 2.67 22.29
N TRP A 118 -9.22 2.45 22.49
CA TRP A 118 -10.22 2.75 21.48
C TRP A 118 -10.36 4.25 21.31
N ASN A 119 -9.95 4.75 20.14
CA ASN A 119 -10.07 6.15 19.77
C ASN A 119 -11.40 6.41 19.07
N ARG A 120 -12.42 6.77 19.86
CA ARG A 120 -13.78 7.02 19.32
C ARG A 120 -13.81 8.16 18.31
N THR A 121 -13.00 9.18 18.48
CA THR A 121 -12.97 10.36 17.57
C THR A 121 -12.44 10.03 16.17
N ARG A 122 -11.63 8.97 16.04
CA ARG A 122 -11.10 8.48 14.77
C ARG A 122 -11.85 7.26 14.23
N SER A 123 -12.74 6.70 15.03
CA SER A 123 -13.57 5.55 14.64
C SER A 123 -14.78 6.01 13.85
N ALA A 124 -15.34 5.09 13.07
CA ALA A 124 -16.60 5.33 12.38
C ALA A 124 -17.74 5.56 13.41
N PRO A 125 -18.72 6.43 13.12
CA PRO A 125 -19.70 6.89 14.11
C PRO A 125 -20.66 5.80 14.62
N HIS A 126 -20.85 4.71 13.88
CA HIS A 126 -21.84 3.66 14.19
C HIS A 126 -21.22 2.30 14.50
N VAL A 127 -19.95 2.28 14.96
CA VAL A 127 -19.28 1.04 15.38
C VAL A 127 -19.31 0.89 16.90
N SER A 128 -19.38 -0.37 17.36
CA SER A 128 -19.30 -0.71 18.77
C SER A 128 -17.85 -0.69 19.28
N ALA A 129 -17.69 -0.87 20.60
CA ALA A 129 -16.37 -1.08 21.19
C ALA A 129 -15.68 -2.29 20.55
N PRO A 130 -14.41 -2.16 20.12
CA PRO A 130 -13.62 -3.30 19.66
C PRO A 130 -13.46 -4.35 20.74
N ILE A 131 -13.41 -5.61 20.32
CA ILE A 131 -13.10 -6.76 21.16
C ILE A 131 -11.68 -7.19 20.82
N ILE A 132 -10.79 -7.14 21.81
CA ILE A 132 -9.45 -7.69 21.74
C ILE A 132 -9.53 -9.14 22.22
N GLU A 133 -9.23 -10.07 21.34
CA GLU A 133 -9.35 -11.51 21.58
C GLU A 133 -8.00 -12.10 22.00
N ASP A 134 -6.92 -11.63 21.38
CA ASP A 134 -5.54 -11.98 21.72
C ASP A 134 -4.60 -10.84 21.37
N PHE A 135 -3.48 -10.77 22.08
CA PHE A 135 -2.39 -9.85 21.80
C PHE A 135 -1.07 -10.52 22.11
N ALA A 136 -0.29 -10.86 21.08
CA ALA A 136 1.01 -11.50 21.22
C ALA A 136 2.14 -10.51 20.89
N LEU A 137 3.29 -10.67 21.55
CA LEU A 137 4.49 -9.87 21.32
C LEU A 137 5.64 -10.80 20.94
N HIS A 138 6.43 -10.38 19.95
CA HIS A 138 7.61 -11.10 19.48
C HIS A 138 8.81 -10.15 19.48
N LEU A 139 9.89 -10.57 20.14
CA LEU A 139 11.13 -9.81 20.23
C LEU A 139 12.12 -10.30 19.18
N VAL A 140 12.65 -9.39 18.38
CA VAL A 140 13.65 -9.67 17.35
C VAL A 140 14.95 -8.96 17.71
N SER A 141 15.90 -9.71 18.24
CA SER A 141 17.22 -9.20 18.64
C SER A 141 18.12 -8.96 17.43
N ARG A 142 19.23 -8.24 17.62
CA ARG A 142 20.21 -7.95 16.56
C ARG A 142 20.90 -9.19 15.96
N ALA A 143 20.86 -10.31 16.67
CA ALA A 143 21.39 -11.57 16.16
C ALA A 143 20.46 -12.23 15.11
N ASP A 144 19.21 -11.79 15.02
CA ASP A 144 18.23 -12.36 14.09
C ASP A 144 18.43 -11.83 12.66
N PRO A 145 18.39 -12.69 11.62
CA PRO A 145 18.46 -12.27 10.23
C PRO A 145 17.39 -11.26 9.78
N GLU A 146 16.22 -11.24 10.41
CA GLU A 146 15.14 -10.29 10.11
C GLU A 146 15.35 -8.90 10.73
N PHE A 147 16.36 -8.73 11.60
CA PHE A 147 16.54 -7.50 12.35
C PHE A 147 16.70 -6.26 11.48
N PHE A 148 17.57 -6.26 10.48
CA PHE A 148 17.82 -5.07 9.66
C PHE A 148 16.61 -4.66 8.80
N PRO A 149 15.90 -5.60 8.14
CA PRO A 149 14.61 -5.31 7.53
C PRO A 149 13.56 -4.72 8.47
N LEU A 150 13.54 -5.15 9.73
CA LEU A 150 12.62 -4.55 10.71
C LEU A 150 13.10 -3.16 11.12
N ALA A 151 14.35 -3.02 11.56
CA ALA A 151 14.95 -1.78 12.07
C ALA A 151 14.89 -0.61 11.10
N HIS A 152 14.96 -0.88 9.80
CA HIS A 152 14.89 0.17 8.77
C HIS A 152 13.53 0.31 8.10
N SER A 153 12.50 -0.41 8.57
CA SER A 153 11.14 -0.30 8.05
C SER A 153 10.57 1.10 8.26
N PRO A 154 9.93 1.71 7.24
CA PRO A 154 9.39 3.06 7.34
C PRO A 154 8.16 3.15 8.25
N ILE A 155 8.10 4.21 9.05
CA ILE A 155 6.87 4.64 9.73
C ILE A 155 6.13 5.60 8.81
N LEU A 156 4.88 5.28 8.50
CA LEU A 156 4.05 6.04 7.57
C LEU A 156 3.09 6.95 8.30
N TYR A 157 2.99 8.19 7.85
CA TYR A 157 2.01 9.15 8.32
C TYR A 157 0.88 9.29 7.29
N ALA A 158 -0.35 9.22 7.78
CA ALA A 158 -1.54 9.30 6.95
C ALA A 158 -1.61 10.64 6.21
N ARG A 159 -2.13 10.62 4.99
CA ARG A 159 -2.44 11.84 4.26
C ARG A 159 -3.58 12.60 4.98
N PRO A 160 -3.49 13.92 5.21
CA PRO A 160 -4.48 14.63 6.04
C PRO A 160 -5.93 14.49 5.58
N ASN A 161 -6.20 14.44 4.27
CA ASN A 161 -7.56 14.31 3.74
C ASN A 161 -8.07 12.86 3.63
N SER A 162 -7.30 11.83 4.04
CA SER A 162 -7.82 10.45 4.18
C SER A 162 -8.27 10.11 5.60
N ILE A 163 -7.84 10.89 6.60
CA ILE A 163 -8.16 10.65 8.02
C ILE A 163 -9.67 10.75 8.25
N GLY A 164 -10.25 9.69 8.82
CA GLY A 164 -11.70 9.59 9.08
C GLY A 164 -12.55 9.29 7.85
N ARG A 165 -11.94 9.15 6.66
CA ARG A 165 -12.62 8.74 5.42
C ARG A 165 -12.50 7.25 5.11
N PHE A 166 -11.65 6.55 5.88
CA PHE A 166 -11.43 5.10 5.75
C PHE A 166 -11.00 4.69 4.34
N THR A 167 -10.10 5.47 3.75
CA THR A 167 -9.56 5.23 2.41
C THR A 167 -8.05 5.43 2.39
N ASP A 168 -7.38 4.88 1.37
CA ASP A 168 -5.92 4.90 1.22
C ASP A 168 -5.20 4.45 2.50
N ILE A 169 -5.72 3.41 3.17
CA ILE A 169 -5.09 2.90 4.40
C ILE A 169 -4.00 1.90 4.02
N PRO A 170 -2.83 1.91 4.68
CA PRO A 170 -1.80 0.90 4.43
C PRO A 170 -2.29 -0.45 4.97
N LEU A 171 -2.31 -1.48 4.10
CA LEU A 171 -2.80 -2.82 4.41
C LEU A 171 -1.65 -3.80 4.67
N LEU A 172 -0.66 -3.82 3.77
CA LEU A 172 0.48 -4.72 3.82
C LEU A 172 1.74 -3.95 3.45
N MET A 173 2.81 -4.19 4.20
CA MET A 173 4.16 -3.77 3.84
C MET A 173 4.99 -5.01 3.57
N TRP A 174 5.84 -4.96 2.55
CA TRP A 174 6.85 -5.99 2.34
C TRP A 174 8.20 -5.38 2.07
N TYR A 175 9.23 -6.23 2.16
CA TYR A 175 10.58 -5.88 1.81
C TYR A 175 11.23 -6.90 0.88
N GLU A 176 12.11 -6.39 0.03
CA GLU A 176 13.02 -7.13 -0.82
C GLU A 176 14.44 -6.84 -0.38
N MET A 177 15.31 -7.85 -0.36
CA MET A 177 16.71 -7.70 -0.01
C MET A 177 17.61 -8.08 -1.18
N THR A 178 18.62 -7.27 -1.43
CA THR A 178 19.71 -7.62 -2.35
C THR A 178 21.03 -7.45 -1.63
N ARG A 179 21.86 -8.49 -1.67
CA ARG A 179 23.22 -8.46 -1.13
C ARG A 179 24.20 -8.29 -2.29
N ALA A 180 25.07 -7.30 -2.21
CA ALA A 180 26.13 -7.08 -3.17
C ALA A 180 27.40 -6.70 -2.42
N GLN A 181 28.46 -7.50 -2.57
CA GLN A 181 29.70 -7.37 -1.79
C GLN A 181 29.38 -7.35 -0.28
N GLU A 182 29.86 -6.35 0.46
CA GLU A 182 29.58 -6.14 1.89
C GLU A 182 28.41 -5.17 2.12
N MET A 183 27.53 -4.96 1.14
CA MET A 183 26.37 -4.08 1.28
C MET A 183 25.06 -4.86 1.23
N LEU A 184 24.13 -4.46 2.09
CA LEU A 184 22.75 -4.92 2.08
C LEU A 184 21.84 -3.77 1.61
N THR A 185 21.14 -3.96 0.51
CA THR A 185 20.07 -3.05 0.07
C THR A 185 18.72 -3.66 0.43
N ILE A 186 17.90 -2.89 1.13
CA ILE A 186 16.53 -3.27 1.53
C ILE A 186 15.57 -2.28 0.88
N ARG A 187 14.62 -2.80 0.11
CA ARG A 187 13.57 -2.02 -0.54
C ARG A 187 12.24 -2.36 0.09
N TYR A 188 11.48 -1.35 0.48
CA TYR A 188 10.15 -1.47 1.07
C TYR A 188 9.09 -0.95 0.13
N SER A 189 7.98 -1.69 0.08
CA SER A 189 6.80 -1.30 -0.68
C SER A 189 5.54 -1.58 0.15
N VAL A 190 4.46 -0.88 -0.16
CA VAL A 190 3.20 -0.95 0.58
C VAL A 190 2.02 -1.11 -0.37
N ILE A 191 1.06 -1.94 0.04
CA ILE A 191 -0.26 -2.04 -0.56
C ILE A 191 -1.22 -1.15 0.25
N PHE A 192 -1.83 -0.18 -0.40
CA PHE A 192 -2.89 0.65 0.15
C PHE A 192 -4.27 0.11 -0.25
N SER A 193 -5.31 0.40 0.52
CA SER A 193 -6.67 -0.11 0.26
C SER A 193 -7.30 0.39 -1.04
N ASN A 194 -6.84 1.54 -1.55
CA ASN A 194 -7.34 2.21 -2.74
C ASN A 194 -6.24 3.05 -3.41
N GLU A 195 -6.57 3.60 -4.57
CA GLU A 195 -5.94 4.79 -5.16
C GLU A 195 -7.03 5.87 -5.28
N ASP A 196 -6.98 6.87 -4.41
CA ASP A 196 -7.98 7.95 -4.36
C ASP A 196 -7.94 8.88 -5.60
N GLY A 197 -6.84 8.91 -6.34
CA GLY A 197 -6.73 9.71 -7.55
C GLY A 197 -5.45 9.44 -8.35
N GLY A 198 -5.41 9.97 -9.57
CA GLY A 198 -4.32 9.74 -10.54
C GLY A 198 -4.79 8.86 -11.69
N THR A 199 -5.10 7.61 -11.40
CA THR A 199 -5.60 6.63 -12.38
C THR A 199 -7.06 6.29 -12.07
N GLU A 200 -7.91 6.26 -13.10
CA GLU A 200 -9.32 5.90 -12.90
C GLU A 200 -9.51 4.38 -12.73
N THR A 201 -10.56 3.96 -12.02
CA THR A 201 -10.73 2.58 -11.54
C THR A 201 -10.81 1.53 -12.66
N ASN A 202 -11.40 1.85 -13.83
CA ASN A 202 -11.42 0.90 -14.95
C ASN A 202 -10.01 0.64 -15.50
N ALA A 203 -9.21 1.70 -15.68
CA ALA A 203 -7.80 1.62 -16.04
C ALA A 203 -6.98 0.90 -14.97
N LEU A 204 -7.31 1.07 -13.69
CA LEU A 204 -6.65 0.34 -12.61
C LEU A 204 -6.85 -1.18 -12.74
N MET A 205 -8.09 -1.61 -12.93
CA MET A 205 -8.41 -3.01 -13.16
C MET A 205 -7.76 -3.54 -14.45
N ALA A 206 -7.78 -2.77 -15.55
CA ALA A 206 -7.19 -3.18 -16.82
C ALA A 206 -5.66 -3.27 -16.77
N ARG A 207 -5.00 -2.33 -16.10
CA ARG A 207 -3.53 -2.21 -16.14
C ARG A 207 -2.83 -2.91 -15.00
N TRP A 208 -3.52 -3.14 -13.89
CA TRP A 208 -2.92 -3.69 -12.66
C TRP A 208 -3.73 -4.84 -12.08
N GLY A 209 -4.97 -5.05 -12.54
CA GLY A 209 -5.86 -6.08 -11.99
C GLY A 209 -6.35 -5.81 -10.58
N ARG A 210 -6.25 -4.56 -10.11
CA ARG A 210 -6.61 -4.12 -8.76
C ARG A 210 -6.89 -2.63 -8.77
N ALA A 211 -7.62 -2.16 -7.76
CA ALA A 211 -7.73 -0.76 -7.41
C ALA A 211 -7.05 -0.40 -6.08
N THR A 212 -6.57 -1.39 -5.30
CA THR A 212 -5.55 -1.12 -4.28
C THR A 212 -4.40 -0.42 -4.94
N ASP A 213 -3.74 0.52 -4.28
CA ASP A 213 -2.49 1.07 -4.78
C ASP A 213 -1.31 0.25 -4.26
N ILE A 214 -0.24 0.14 -5.05
CA ILE A 214 0.98 -0.56 -4.66
C ILE A 214 2.18 0.30 -5.00
N GLU A 215 2.79 0.87 -3.96
CA GLU A 215 3.87 1.83 -4.11
C GLU A 215 5.17 1.36 -3.50
N TRP A 216 6.27 1.63 -4.23
CA TRP A 216 7.60 1.60 -3.65
C TRP A 216 7.75 2.79 -2.71
N VAL A 217 8.09 2.54 -1.46
CA VAL A 217 8.08 3.59 -0.42
C VAL A 217 9.47 4.09 -0.12
N TYR A 218 10.39 3.17 0.17
CA TYR A 218 11.71 3.48 0.72
C TYR A 218 12.73 2.43 0.29
N GLU A 219 13.97 2.83 0.07
CA GLU A 219 15.10 1.94 -0.16
C GLU A 219 16.28 2.44 0.66
N VAL A 220 16.98 1.51 1.32
CA VAL A 220 18.18 1.81 2.10
C VAL A 220 19.28 0.83 1.76
N THR A 221 20.49 1.34 1.61
CA THR A 221 21.70 0.53 1.51
C THR A 221 22.49 0.70 2.79
N ILE A 222 22.86 -0.39 3.44
CA ILE A 222 23.57 -0.42 4.72
C ILE A 222 24.83 -1.28 4.65
N THR A 223 25.78 -1.02 5.55
CA THR A 223 26.93 -1.90 5.82
C THR A 223 26.50 -3.13 6.64
N PRO A 224 27.37 -4.16 6.82
CA PRO A 224 27.04 -5.32 7.65
C PRO A 224 26.77 -4.96 9.11
N GLU A 225 27.32 -3.83 9.60
CA GLU A 225 27.08 -3.29 10.94
C GLU A 225 25.79 -2.48 11.02
N GLY A 226 25.05 -2.29 9.93
CA GLY A 226 23.79 -1.52 9.89
C GLY A 226 23.95 -0.02 9.65
N ARG A 227 25.16 0.46 9.32
CA ARG A 227 25.34 1.88 9.00
C ARG A 227 24.74 2.21 7.65
N VAL A 228 23.86 3.21 7.61
CA VAL A 228 23.24 3.71 6.36
C VAL A 228 24.28 4.36 5.44
N LEU A 229 24.38 3.88 4.21
CA LEU A 229 25.22 4.40 3.14
C LEU A 229 24.43 5.28 2.15
N ASP A 230 23.23 4.84 1.78
CA ASP A 230 22.30 5.61 0.96
C ASP A 230 20.86 5.30 1.37
N ALA A 231 19.98 6.27 1.19
CA ALA A 231 18.57 6.16 1.52
C ALA A 231 17.74 6.97 0.54
N ARG A 232 16.74 6.34 -0.07
CA ARG A 232 15.89 6.95 -1.11
C ARG A 232 14.42 6.61 -0.87
N TYR A 233 13.53 7.44 -1.40
CA TYR A 233 12.09 7.24 -1.35
C TYR A 233 11.43 7.70 -2.64
N GLN A 234 10.20 7.24 -2.88
CA GLN A 234 9.41 7.67 -4.01
C GLN A 234 8.66 8.96 -3.69
N GLY A 235 9.14 10.07 -4.21
CA GLY A 235 8.48 11.37 -4.08
C GLY A 235 7.33 11.55 -5.06
N THR A 236 6.57 12.63 -4.87
CA THR A 236 5.49 13.07 -5.78
C THR A 236 5.86 12.97 -7.27
N ARG A 237 4.90 12.53 -8.10
CA ARG A 237 5.08 12.22 -9.53
C ARG A 237 6.05 11.05 -9.74
N HIS A 238 6.05 10.09 -8.82
CA HIS A 238 6.90 8.89 -8.83
C HIS A 238 8.41 9.18 -8.98
N ARG A 239 8.88 10.31 -8.45
CA ARG A 239 10.30 10.71 -8.57
C ARG A 239 11.11 10.13 -7.43
N THR A 240 12.14 9.34 -7.73
CA THR A 240 13.14 8.91 -6.75
C THR A 240 13.85 10.12 -6.13
N ARG A 241 13.78 10.24 -4.80
CA ARG A 241 14.44 11.29 -4.03
C ARG A 241 15.34 10.69 -2.96
N ARG A 242 16.41 11.40 -2.61
CA ARG A 242 17.22 11.04 -1.44
C ARG A 242 16.46 11.40 -0.16
N PHE A 243 16.48 10.51 0.82
CA PHE A 243 15.90 10.73 2.12
C PHE A 243 16.78 11.67 2.96
N ARG A 244 16.18 12.73 3.50
CA ARG A 244 16.79 13.72 4.40
C ARG A 244 15.87 14.03 5.58
N GLY A 245 14.89 13.16 5.82
CA GLY A 245 13.88 13.29 6.86
C GLY A 245 14.38 12.87 8.23
N ARG A 246 13.45 12.88 9.19
CA ARG A 246 13.70 12.42 10.55
C ARG A 246 13.58 10.90 10.64
N ARG A 247 14.25 10.32 11.64
CA ARG A 247 14.06 8.92 12.05
C ARG A 247 13.59 8.83 13.49
N GLU A 248 12.87 7.76 13.80
CA GLU A 248 12.73 7.23 15.16
C GLU A 248 13.62 6.00 15.23
N ASP A 249 14.70 6.08 16.02
CA ASP A 249 15.85 5.18 15.91
C ASP A 249 16.32 5.07 14.45
N ASP A 250 16.23 3.88 13.84
CA ASP A 250 16.61 3.65 12.44
C ASP A 250 15.44 3.76 11.45
N HIS A 251 14.20 3.87 11.94
CA HIS A 251 12.98 3.91 11.14
C HIS A 251 12.80 5.28 10.48
N PRO A 252 12.80 5.39 9.14
CA PRO A 252 12.51 6.64 8.47
C PRO A 252 11.04 7.04 8.64
N LEU A 253 10.81 8.33 8.90
CA LEU A 253 9.46 8.89 8.94
C LEU A 253 9.08 9.42 7.55
N LEU A 254 8.06 8.83 6.93
CA LEU A 254 7.55 9.21 5.62
C LEU A 254 6.07 9.59 5.69
N PHE A 255 5.69 10.59 4.90
CA PHE A 255 4.35 11.16 4.86
C PHE A 255 3.72 10.88 3.51
N VAL A 256 2.52 10.32 3.49
CA VAL A 256 1.73 10.24 2.25
C VAL A 256 1.23 11.64 1.92
N VAL A 257 1.52 12.13 0.71
CA VAL A 257 1.29 13.54 0.32
C VAL A 257 0.51 13.73 -0.98
N SER A 258 0.12 12.66 -1.66
CA SER A 258 -0.72 12.72 -2.86
C SER A 258 -1.82 11.66 -2.84
N ASP A 259 -2.85 11.86 -3.67
CA ASP A 259 -3.99 10.94 -3.82
C ASP A 259 -3.60 9.63 -4.55
N ASN A 260 -2.43 9.60 -5.19
CA ASN A 260 -1.79 8.39 -5.75
C ASN A 260 -0.64 7.89 -4.83
N ASN A 261 -0.82 8.03 -3.51
CA ASN A 261 0.06 7.52 -2.45
C ASN A 261 1.58 7.76 -2.56
N ASN A 262 2.04 8.85 -3.19
CA ASN A 262 3.47 9.20 -3.18
C ASN A 262 3.87 9.90 -1.87
N PHE A 263 5.19 9.94 -1.60
CA PHE A 263 5.71 10.28 -0.27
C PHE A 263 6.47 11.62 -0.21
N SER A 264 6.63 12.10 1.02
CA SER A 264 7.56 13.15 1.41
C SER A 264 8.30 12.73 2.67
N ASP A 265 9.57 13.10 2.80
CA ASP A 265 10.36 12.93 4.02
C ASP A 265 10.19 14.08 5.03
N ARG A 266 9.23 14.97 4.74
CA ARG A 266 8.82 16.10 5.57
C ARG A 266 7.31 16.23 5.56
N GLY A 267 6.73 16.47 6.72
CA GLY A 267 5.30 16.67 6.85
C GLY A 267 4.87 16.67 8.31
N ARG A 268 3.56 16.75 8.50
CA ARG A 268 2.89 16.55 9.79
C ARG A 268 1.58 15.85 9.52
N SER A 269 1.28 14.84 10.33
CA SER A 269 -0.03 14.20 10.33
C SER A 269 -0.32 13.73 11.75
N PRO A 270 -1.57 13.82 12.22
CA PRO A 270 -1.93 13.35 13.55
C PRO A 270 -2.07 11.82 13.62
N MET A 271 -2.06 11.12 12.48
CA MET A 271 -2.23 9.67 12.39
C MET A 271 -1.01 9.01 11.75
N ARG A 272 -0.52 7.92 12.34
CA ARG A 272 0.66 7.21 11.86
C ARG A 272 0.53 5.70 12.01
N PHE A 273 1.25 4.97 11.17
CA PHE A 273 1.23 3.53 11.03
C PHE A 273 2.65 2.98 10.97
N ALA A 274 2.92 1.93 11.75
CA ALA A 274 4.13 1.13 11.71
C ALA A 274 3.72 -0.33 11.46
N LEU A 275 3.72 -0.71 10.19
CA LEU A 275 3.37 -2.06 9.76
C LEU A 275 4.55 -2.99 9.99
N ARG A 276 4.28 -4.25 10.36
CA ARG A 276 5.29 -5.30 10.26
C ARG A 276 5.53 -5.57 8.76
N PRO A 277 6.74 -5.34 8.21
CA PRO A 277 7.01 -5.68 6.83
C PRO A 277 7.24 -7.20 6.70
N LEU A 278 6.79 -7.78 5.59
CA LEU A 278 6.96 -9.21 5.28
C LEU A 278 8.09 -9.42 4.25
N PRO A 279 8.89 -10.48 4.33
CA PRO A 279 9.81 -10.84 3.25
C PRO A 279 9.00 -11.29 2.03
N PHE A 280 9.27 -10.69 0.86
CA PHE A 280 8.59 -11.09 -0.37
C PHE A 280 9.45 -10.76 -1.60
N ASP A 281 9.75 -11.77 -2.42
CA ASP A 281 10.58 -11.64 -3.62
C ASP A 281 9.71 -11.50 -4.88
N THR A 282 9.89 -10.40 -5.61
CA THR A 282 9.17 -10.12 -6.86
C THR A 282 9.99 -10.44 -8.12
N SER A 283 11.19 -11.01 -7.97
CA SER A 283 12.10 -11.34 -9.08
C SER A 283 11.48 -12.28 -10.12
N ALA A 284 10.49 -13.07 -9.70
CA ALA A 284 9.85 -14.08 -10.51
C ALA A 284 8.32 -14.06 -10.41
N VAL A 285 7.67 -12.99 -9.93
CA VAL A 285 6.20 -12.86 -9.81
C VAL A 285 5.77 -11.39 -9.87
N ALA A 286 4.50 -11.11 -10.21
CA ALA A 286 3.99 -9.76 -10.10
C ALA A 286 3.84 -9.37 -8.62
N ARG A 287 3.88 -8.07 -8.31
CA ARG A 287 3.71 -7.57 -6.93
C ARG A 287 2.35 -7.96 -6.34
N GLU A 288 1.35 -8.09 -7.20
CA GLU A 288 -0.01 -8.51 -6.87
C GLU A 288 -0.10 -9.94 -6.32
N GLU A 289 0.91 -10.79 -6.51
CA GLU A 289 1.00 -12.11 -5.88
C GLU A 289 0.89 -12.04 -4.35
N LEU A 290 1.34 -10.93 -3.73
CA LEU A 290 1.19 -10.75 -2.29
C LEU A 290 -0.29 -10.61 -1.88
N MET A 291 -1.14 -10.04 -2.75
CA MET A 291 -2.60 -10.02 -2.56
C MET A 291 -3.20 -11.41 -2.72
N ASP A 292 -2.68 -12.22 -3.65
CA ASP A 292 -3.13 -13.61 -3.81
C ASP A 292 -2.87 -14.44 -2.54
N ARG A 293 -1.74 -14.20 -1.86
CA ARG A 293 -1.40 -14.81 -0.56
C ARG A 293 -2.18 -14.24 0.62
N HIS A 294 -2.72 -13.02 0.47
CA HIS A 294 -3.50 -12.29 1.48
C HIS A 294 -4.83 -11.83 0.87
N PRO A 295 -5.71 -12.78 0.49
CA PRO A 295 -6.86 -12.49 -0.37
C PRO A 295 -7.90 -11.55 0.24
N TRP A 296 -7.87 -11.37 1.56
CA TRP A 296 -8.67 -10.34 2.24
C TRP A 296 -8.38 -8.93 1.70
N THR A 297 -7.23 -8.67 1.08
CA THR A 297 -6.94 -7.38 0.42
C THR A 297 -7.89 -7.11 -0.75
N TYR A 298 -8.24 -8.12 -1.55
CA TYR A 298 -9.27 -7.99 -2.60
C TYR A 298 -10.66 -7.69 -2.02
N ARG A 299 -10.98 -8.27 -0.86
CA ARG A 299 -12.22 -7.99 -0.14
C ARG A 299 -12.28 -6.53 0.31
N ILE A 300 -11.25 -6.05 1.01
CA ILE A 300 -11.17 -4.67 1.52
C ILE A 300 -11.24 -3.66 0.37
N MET A 301 -10.49 -3.90 -0.71
CA MET A 301 -10.57 -3.11 -1.94
C MET A 301 -12.00 -3.06 -2.49
N THR A 302 -12.65 -4.22 -2.63
CA THR A 302 -14.00 -4.29 -3.21
C THR A 302 -15.04 -3.60 -2.34
N GLU A 303 -14.99 -3.84 -1.02
CA GLU A 303 -15.89 -3.22 -0.05
C GLU A 303 -15.73 -1.69 -0.06
N GLU A 304 -14.51 -1.18 -0.14
CA GLU A 304 -14.23 0.25 -0.30
C GLU A 304 -14.81 0.84 -1.57
N LEU A 305 -14.53 0.23 -2.73
CA LEU A 305 -15.06 0.68 -4.01
C LEU A 305 -16.59 0.67 -4.05
N ARG A 306 -17.24 -0.31 -3.40
CA ARG A 306 -18.71 -0.35 -3.26
C ARG A 306 -19.21 0.82 -2.43
N ARG A 307 -18.59 1.09 -1.28
CA ARG A 307 -18.93 2.24 -0.41
C ARG A 307 -18.79 3.58 -1.14
N GLU A 308 -17.83 3.66 -2.07
CA GLU A 308 -17.58 4.82 -2.94
C GLU A 308 -18.50 4.88 -4.17
N GLY A 309 -19.34 3.87 -4.40
CA GLY A 309 -20.22 3.80 -5.57
C GLY A 309 -19.51 3.48 -6.88
N LYS A 310 -18.26 3.00 -6.82
CA LYS A 310 -17.41 2.63 -7.96
C LYS A 310 -17.64 1.20 -8.47
N VAL A 311 -18.51 0.41 -7.82
CA VAL A 311 -18.92 -0.92 -8.27
C VAL A 311 -20.38 -0.89 -8.71
N GLY A 312 -20.67 -1.42 -9.90
CA GLY A 312 -22.02 -1.49 -10.46
C GLY A 312 -22.30 -2.82 -11.17
N SER A 313 -23.54 -3.00 -11.64
CA SER A 313 -23.97 -4.17 -12.41
C SER A 313 -23.47 -4.15 -13.86
N THR A 314 -23.20 -2.96 -14.39
CA THR A 314 -22.70 -2.70 -15.74
C THR A 314 -21.46 -1.81 -15.67
N PRO A 315 -20.41 -2.08 -16.47
CA PRO A 315 -19.23 -1.22 -16.48
C PRO A 315 -19.59 0.14 -17.11
N ARG A 316 -19.20 1.22 -16.43
CA ARG A 316 -19.24 2.59 -16.95
C ARG A 316 -17.85 3.17 -16.84
N VAL A 317 -17.16 3.29 -17.97
CA VAL A 317 -15.76 3.74 -18.03
C VAL A 317 -15.58 5.07 -17.29
N GLY A 318 -14.59 5.14 -16.39
CA GLY A 318 -14.31 6.32 -15.56
C GLY A 318 -15.23 6.48 -14.35
N GLN A 319 -16.18 5.57 -14.13
CA GLN A 319 -17.17 5.68 -13.05
C GLN A 319 -17.35 4.39 -12.27
N GLN A 320 -17.68 3.29 -12.95
CA GLN A 320 -18.03 2.03 -12.34
C GLN A 320 -17.35 0.85 -13.02
N ILE A 321 -16.72 0.02 -12.21
CA ILE A 321 -16.28 -1.32 -12.58
C ILE A 321 -17.38 -2.34 -12.24
N LEU A 322 -17.24 -3.56 -12.76
CA LEU A 322 -18.05 -4.68 -12.28
C LEU A 322 -17.58 -5.11 -10.89
N ASP A 323 -18.35 -5.97 -10.22
CA ASP A 323 -17.87 -6.71 -9.06
C ASP A 323 -16.53 -7.40 -9.42
N PRO A 324 -15.44 -7.19 -8.64
CA PRO A 324 -14.14 -7.81 -8.91
C PRO A 324 -14.17 -9.34 -9.06
N ARG A 325 -15.16 -10.04 -8.48
CA ARG A 325 -15.34 -11.50 -8.67
C ARG A 325 -15.79 -11.88 -10.08
N ARG A 326 -16.26 -10.93 -10.89
CA ARG A 326 -16.67 -11.11 -12.29
C ARG A 326 -15.53 -10.88 -13.28
N TYR A 327 -14.29 -10.84 -12.80
CA TYR A 327 -13.10 -10.67 -13.64
C TYR A 327 -12.29 -11.96 -13.73
N LEU A 328 -11.79 -12.26 -14.93
CA LEU A 328 -10.67 -13.18 -15.10
C LEU A 328 -9.38 -12.40 -14.86
N TYR A 329 -8.63 -12.78 -13.83
CA TYR A 329 -7.33 -12.21 -13.47
C TYR A 329 -6.24 -12.96 -14.22
N LEU A 330 -5.34 -12.25 -14.90
CA LEU A 330 -4.21 -12.87 -15.61
C LEU A 330 -2.89 -12.24 -15.18
N GLU A 331 -1.90 -13.09 -14.92
CA GLU A 331 -0.50 -12.70 -14.78
C GLU A 331 0.30 -13.14 -16.00
N ILE A 332 1.01 -12.21 -16.63
CA ILE A 332 1.91 -12.48 -17.75
C ILE A 332 3.33 -12.06 -17.43
N ALA A 333 4.31 -12.72 -18.05
CA ALA A 333 5.67 -12.23 -18.12
C ALA A 333 5.92 -11.65 -19.52
N SER A 334 6.15 -10.34 -19.62
CA SER A 334 6.27 -9.68 -20.92
C SER A 334 7.24 -8.50 -20.92
N GLU A 335 7.88 -8.28 -22.06
CA GLU A 335 8.71 -7.13 -22.38
C GLU A 335 8.08 -6.37 -23.55
N GLN A 336 8.08 -5.04 -23.50
CA GLN A 336 7.45 -4.20 -24.51
C GLN A 336 8.43 -3.12 -24.93
N ARG A 337 8.32 -2.70 -26.18
CA ARG A 337 9.05 -1.58 -26.75
C ARG A 337 8.08 -0.75 -27.56
N ASP A 338 7.82 0.49 -27.15
CA ASP A 338 6.90 1.43 -27.81
C ASP A 338 5.50 0.84 -28.13
N ALA A 339 5.08 -0.19 -27.40
CA ALA A 339 3.87 -0.96 -27.62
C ALA A 339 3.23 -1.37 -26.28
N GLY A 340 1.95 -1.71 -26.33
CA GLY A 340 1.17 -2.16 -25.19
C GLY A 340 0.50 -3.50 -25.47
N VAL A 341 0.40 -4.32 -24.42
CA VAL A 341 -0.28 -5.62 -24.47
C VAL A 341 -1.69 -5.48 -23.89
N SER A 342 -2.66 -6.10 -24.56
CA SER A 342 -4.00 -6.37 -24.00
C SER A 342 -4.35 -7.85 -24.16
N LEU A 343 -5.17 -8.36 -23.25
CA LEU A 343 -5.68 -9.72 -23.33
C LEU A 343 -7.19 -9.69 -23.51
N ALA A 344 -7.73 -10.66 -24.23
CA ALA A 344 -9.16 -10.88 -24.33
C ALA A 344 -9.53 -12.35 -24.10
N ALA A 345 -10.76 -12.60 -23.69
CA ALA A 345 -11.30 -13.92 -23.46
C ALA A 345 -12.56 -14.13 -24.29
N LYS A 346 -12.69 -15.33 -24.85
CA LYS A 346 -13.90 -15.81 -25.49
C LYS A 346 -14.54 -16.85 -24.59
N CYS A 347 -15.83 -16.69 -24.33
CA CYS A 347 -16.59 -17.62 -23.50
C CYS A 347 -17.27 -18.69 -24.36
N VAL A 348 -17.40 -19.90 -23.82
CA VAL A 348 -18.09 -21.01 -24.49
C VAL A 348 -19.51 -20.60 -24.85
N GLY A 349 -19.88 -20.74 -26.12
CA GLY A 349 -21.22 -20.41 -26.62
C GLY A 349 -21.50 -18.90 -26.78
N ASP A 350 -20.53 -18.03 -26.51
CA ASP A 350 -20.64 -16.59 -26.73
C ASP A 350 -19.79 -16.17 -27.95
N PRO A 351 -20.39 -15.55 -28.99
CA PRO A 351 -19.62 -15.04 -30.13
C PRO A 351 -18.73 -13.84 -29.78
N LYS A 352 -18.92 -13.21 -28.62
CA LYS A 352 -18.21 -12.00 -28.21
C LYS A 352 -16.85 -12.28 -27.56
N TRP A 353 -15.87 -11.45 -27.91
CA TRP A 353 -14.62 -11.32 -27.16
C TRP A 353 -14.73 -10.21 -26.11
N TYR A 354 -14.31 -10.51 -24.88
CA TYR A 354 -14.22 -9.55 -23.78
C TYR A 354 -12.76 -9.17 -23.59
N SER A 355 -12.42 -7.88 -23.71
CA SER A 355 -11.02 -7.41 -23.62
C SER A 355 -10.72 -6.72 -22.30
N SER A 356 -9.48 -6.86 -21.84
CA SER A 356 -8.98 -6.20 -20.63
C SER A 356 -8.96 -4.68 -20.76
N ASP A 357 -8.67 -4.19 -21.97
CA ASP A 357 -8.49 -2.77 -22.26
C ASP A 357 -9.78 -2.03 -22.61
N LEU A 358 -10.90 -2.74 -22.74
CA LEU A 358 -12.20 -2.18 -23.12
C LEU A 358 -12.16 -1.34 -24.43
N GLY A 359 -11.16 -1.59 -25.28
CA GLY A 359 -10.94 -0.82 -26.51
C GLY A 359 -10.14 0.48 -26.35
N PHE A 360 -9.69 0.83 -25.14
CA PHE A 360 -8.92 2.05 -24.89
C PHE A 360 -7.41 1.79 -24.87
N VAL A 361 -6.65 2.53 -25.69
CA VAL A 361 -5.18 2.42 -25.74
C VAL A 361 -4.55 2.67 -24.36
N TYR A 362 -5.07 3.63 -23.60
CA TYR A 362 -4.61 3.96 -22.26
C TYR A 362 -4.72 2.80 -21.25
N PHE A 363 -5.56 1.79 -21.51
CA PHE A 363 -5.79 0.68 -20.59
C PHE A 363 -4.85 -0.51 -20.84
N LYS A 364 -3.98 -0.41 -21.85
CA LYS A 364 -3.02 -1.48 -22.18
C LYS A 364 -1.87 -1.54 -21.18
N LEU A 365 -1.24 -2.71 -21.10
CA LEU A 365 -0.02 -2.95 -20.35
C LEU A 365 1.17 -2.39 -21.13
N GLU A 366 1.66 -1.21 -20.73
CA GLU A 366 2.77 -0.49 -21.37
C GLU A 366 4.13 -0.64 -20.67
N ARG A 367 4.20 -1.52 -19.65
CA ARG A 367 5.39 -1.74 -18.82
C ARG A 367 5.84 -3.20 -18.88
N SER A 368 7.12 -3.45 -18.67
CA SER A 368 7.72 -4.79 -18.74
C SER A 368 7.91 -5.44 -17.36
N GLY A 369 8.06 -6.77 -17.36
CA GLY A 369 8.24 -7.60 -16.17
C GLY A 369 7.11 -8.61 -15.99
N PHE A 370 6.80 -8.92 -14.73
CA PHE A 370 5.60 -9.70 -14.36
C PHE A 370 4.43 -8.75 -14.12
N LEU A 371 3.37 -8.94 -14.88
CA LEU A 371 2.29 -7.96 -15.03
C LEU A 371 0.95 -8.62 -14.73
N ARG A 372 0.14 -7.96 -13.92
CA ARG A 372 -1.24 -8.33 -13.66
C ARG A 372 -2.20 -7.49 -14.52
N THR A 373 -3.22 -8.14 -15.07
CA THR A 373 -4.37 -7.51 -15.75
C THR A 373 -5.64 -8.26 -15.37
N THR A 374 -6.80 -7.68 -15.68
CA THR A 374 -8.09 -8.37 -15.56
C THR A 374 -8.95 -8.20 -16.82
N ILE A 375 -9.83 -9.17 -17.07
CA ILE A 375 -10.84 -9.13 -18.14
C ILE A 375 -12.23 -9.17 -17.49
N PRO A 376 -13.07 -8.14 -17.64
CA PRO A 376 -14.44 -8.16 -17.13
C PRO A 376 -15.31 -9.11 -17.94
N LEU A 377 -16.08 -9.95 -17.24
CA LEU A 377 -16.94 -10.96 -17.85
C LEU A 377 -18.40 -10.85 -17.39
N PRO A 378 -19.33 -11.49 -18.11
CA PRO A 378 -20.72 -11.64 -17.65
C PRO A 378 -20.81 -12.30 -16.27
N GLU A 379 -21.95 -12.13 -15.61
CA GLU A 379 -22.21 -12.78 -14.33
C GLU A 379 -22.28 -14.31 -14.49
N GLY A 380 -21.87 -15.05 -13.46
CA GLY A 380 -21.87 -16.52 -13.46
C GLY A 380 -20.70 -17.18 -14.19
N MET A 381 -19.76 -16.40 -14.76
CA MET A 381 -18.59 -16.94 -15.45
C MET A 381 -17.58 -17.56 -14.47
N SER A 382 -16.88 -18.58 -14.95
CA SER A 382 -15.83 -19.29 -14.22
C SER A 382 -14.78 -19.83 -15.22
N ALA A 383 -13.71 -20.44 -14.71
CA ALA A 383 -12.64 -20.99 -15.53
C ALA A 383 -13.12 -21.99 -16.60
N SER A 384 -14.12 -22.84 -16.29
CA SER A 384 -14.68 -23.82 -17.23
C SER A 384 -15.43 -23.21 -18.41
N HIS A 385 -15.74 -21.91 -18.34
CA HIS A 385 -16.45 -21.19 -19.40
C HIS A 385 -15.51 -20.48 -20.36
N ILE A 386 -14.19 -20.49 -20.13
CA ILE A 386 -13.22 -19.84 -21.02
C ILE A 386 -12.88 -20.81 -22.17
N GLU A 387 -13.29 -20.46 -23.39
CA GLU A 387 -13.00 -21.24 -24.60
C GLU A 387 -11.58 -20.92 -25.10
N ARG A 388 -11.25 -19.63 -25.20
CA ARG A 388 -9.98 -19.14 -25.75
C ARG A 388 -9.57 -17.83 -25.10
N LEU A 389 -8.27 -17.59 -25.12
CA LEU A 389 -7.69 -16.28 -24.85
C LEU A 389 -7.12 -15.70 -26.14
N LEU A 390 -7.01 -14.38 -26.19
CA LEU A 390 -6.37 -13.66 -27.28
C LEU A 390 -5.38 -12.69 -26.67
N LEU A 391 -4.16 -12.69 -27.19
CA LEU A 391 -3.16 -11.69 -26.88
C LEU A 391 -3.02 -10.74 -28.06
N ARG A 392 -3.06 -9.44 -27.78
CA ARG A 392 -2.90 -8.38 -28.79
C ARG A 392 -1.77 -7.45 -28.41
N CYS A 393 -0.91 -7.14 -29.38
CA CYS A 393 0.15 -6.14 -29.26
C CYS A 393 -0.18 -4.93 -30.13
N ASP A 394 -0.29 -3.76 -29.54
CA ASP A 394 -0.58 -2.52 -30.27
C ASP A 394 0.50 -1.48 -30.02
N ALA A 395 0.89 -0.73 -31.05
CA ALA A 395 1.77 0.42 -30.86
C ALA A 395 1.05 1.50 -30.03
N LEU A 396 1.80 2.18 -29.16
CA LEU A 396 1.27 3.26 -28.30
C LEU A 396 1.59 4.65 -28.83
N LEU A 397 2.26 4.74 -29.97
CA LEU A 397 2.79 5.97 -30.53
C LEU A 397 1.72 6.72 -31.33
N ASP A 398 1.74 8.06 -31.25
CA ASP A 398 1.04 8.89 -32.23
C ASP A 398 1.78 8.77 -33.58
N PRO A 399 1.11 8.28 -34.64
CA PRO A 399 1.73 8.06 -35.95
C PRO A 399 2.20 9.37 -36.63
N ARG A 400 1.85 10.54 -36.07
CA ARG A 400 2.26 11.86 -36.58
C ARG A 400 3.53 12.40 -35.94
N THR A 401 4.13 11.67 -34.99
CA THR A 401 5.37 12.11 -34.34
C THR A 401 6.58 11.95 -35.27
N PRO A 402 7.62 12.81 -35.15
CA PRO A 402 8.83 12.66 -35.96
C PRO A 402 9.46 11.26 -35.77
N ARG A 403 9.90 10.63 -36.87
CA ARG A 403 10.42 9.24 -36.90
C ARG A 403 9.41 8.18 -36.43
N ALA A 404 8.11 8.45 -36.53
CA ALA A 404 7.07 7.49 -36.18
C ALA A 404 7.23 6.16 -36.95
N ASP A 405 7.64 6.23 -38.21
CA ASP A 405 7.95 5.12 -39.11
C ASP A 405 9.07 4.20 -38.57
N GLU A 406 10.21 4.75 -38.15
CA GLU A 406 11.30 3.96 -37.54
C GLU A 406 10.86 3.33 -36.22
N ARG A 407 10.16 4.08 -35.37
CA ARG A 407 9.72 3.61 -34.06
C ARG A 407 8.62 2.56 -34.17
N TRP A 408 7.70 2.74 -35.12
CA TRP A 408 6.65 1.78 -35.43
C TRP A 408 7.24 0.44 -35.89
N ALA A 409 8.28 0.46 -36.73
CA ALA A 409 8.97 -0.75 -37.15
C ALA A 409 9.62 -1.53 -35.99
N GLN A 410 9.95 -0.84 -34.90
CA GLN A 410 10.54 -1.43 -33.70
C GLN A 410 9.52 -1.71 -32.59
N ALA A 411 8.27 -1.25 -32.75
CA ALA A 411 7.21 -1.41 -31.78
C ALA A 411 6.80 -2.88 -31.71
N GLY A 412 6.82 -3.44 -30.50
CA GLY A 412 6.50 -4.85 -30.32
C GLY A 412 6.47 -5.30 -28.88
N CYS A 413 5.93 -6.49 -28.72
CA CYS A 413 5.71 -7.15 -27.45
C CYS A 413 6.36 -8.53 -27.50
N PHE A 414 7.17 -8.85 -26.50
CA PHE A 414 7.67 -10.19 -26.26
C PHE A 414 6.94 -10.74 -25.03
N VAL A 415 6.16 -11.80 -25.22
CA VAL A 415 5.41 -12.44 -24.13
C VAL A 415 6.03 -13.79 -23.88
N ARG A 416 6.63 -13.95 -22.70
CA ARG A 416 7.29 -15.19 -22.28
C ARG A 416 6.29 -16.28 -21.91
N GLY A 417 5.13 -15.88 -21.37
CA GLY A 417 4.05 -16.79 -21.03
C GLY A 417 2.97 -16.16 -20.16
N VAL A 418 1.84 -16.86 -20.05
CA VAL A 418 0.80 -16.63 -19.04
C VAL A 418 1.11 -17.54 -17.86
N ARG A 419 1.23 -16.96 -16.66
CA ARG A 419 1.64 -17.69 -15.46
C ARG A 419 0.47 -18.10 -14.58
N LYS A 420 -0.52 -17.22 -14.50
CA LYS A 420 -1.74 -17.44 -13.74
C LYS A 420 -2.92 -16.88 -14.52
N ALA A 421 -4.02 -17.60 -14.48
CA ALA A 421 -5.33 -17.16 -14.93
C ALA A 421 -6.36 -17.69 -13.90
N PHE A 422 -7.09 -16.83 -13.20
CA PHE A 422 -8.04 -17.27 -12.17
C PHE A 422 -9.21 -16.30 -11.99
N PHE A 423 -10.25 -16.77 -11.30
CA PHE A 423 -11.35 -15.96 -10.79
C PHE A 423 -11.23 -15.84 -9.28
N LEU A 424 -11.79 -14.78 -8.71
CA LEU A 424 -12.00 -14.72 -7.26
C LEU A 424 -13.26 -15.49 -6.88
N ASP A 425 -13.22 -16.22 -5.77
CA ASP A 425 -14.38 -16.92 -5.21
C ASP A 425 -15.33 -15.96 -4.46
N ALA A 426 -16.39 -16.51 -3.86
CA ALA A 426 -17.37 -15.74 -3.11
C ALA A 426 -16.75 -14.96 -1.92
N ASN A 427 -15.62 -15.43 -1.39
CA ASN A 427 -14.87 -14.85 -0.27
C ASN A 427 -13.65 -14.04 -0.73
N PHE A 428 -13.57 -13.68 -2.02
CA PHE A 428 -12.47 -12.93 -2.63
C PHE A 428 -11.11 -13.65 -2.61
N ARG A 429 -11.10 -14.98 -2.55
CA ARG A 429 -9.88 -15.78 -2.67
C ARG A 429 -9.63 -16.16 -4.12
N PRO A 430 -8.37 -16.14 -4.61
CA PRO A 430 -8.05 -16.74 -5.89
C PRO A 430 -8.52 -18.19 -5.94
N GLY A 431 -9.38 -18.50 -6.91
CA GLY A 431 -9.80 -19.86 -7.20
C GLY A 431 -8.72 -20.66 -7.92
N PRO A 432 -9.02 -21.90 -8.33
CA PRO A 432 -8.11 -22.72 -9.12
C PRO A 432 -7.64 -21.99 -10.38
N THR A 433 -6.34 -22.10 -10.65
CA THR A 433 -5.75 -21.55 -11.87
C THR A 433 -6.25 -22.31 -13.09
N LEU A 434 -6.81 -21.60 -14.06
CA LEU A 434 -6.99 -22.05 -15.43
C LEU A 434 -5.60 -22.29 -16.04
N PRO A 435 -5.24 -23.54 -16.40
CA PRO A 435 -4.02 -23.80 -17.13
C PRO A 435 -4.03 -22.97 -18.42
N VAL A 436 -2.88 -22.40 -18.77
CA VAL A 436 -2.70 -21.72 -20.06
C VAL A 436 -1.30 -22.06 -20.52
N ARG A 437 -1.18 -22.75 -21.65
CA ARG A 437 0.13 -23.12 -22.22
C ARG A 437 0.38 -22.31 -23.47
N MET A 438 1.53 -21.63 -23.49
CA MET A 438 2.03 -20.95 -24.67
C MET A 438 3.54 -20.98 -24.68
N ASP A 439 4.13 -21.08 -25.86
CA ASP A 439 5.56 -20.83 -26.04
C ASP A 439 5.83 -19.32 -26.02
N PRO A 440 7.05 -18.89 -25.64
CA PRO A 440 7.45 -17.51 -25.75
C PRO A 440 7.27 -16.98 -27.17
N ILE A 441 6.60 -15.84 -27.31
CA ILE A 441 6.24 -15.28 -28.61
C ILE A 441 6.62 -13.82 -28.73
N ARG A 442 7.11 -13.44 -29.91
CA ARG A 442 7.38 -12.06 -30.29
C ARG A 442 6.30 -11.60 -31.26
N LEU A 443 5.65 -10.50 -30.90
CA LEU A 443 4.58 -9.87 -31.66
C LEU A 443 5.03 -8.48 -32.10
N ARG A 444 4.77 -8.16 -33.36
CA ARG A 444 4.85 -6.80 -33.89
C ARG A 444 3.58 -6.04 -33.52
N ALA A 445 3.65 -4.72 -33.56
CA ALA A 445 2.44 -3.90 -33.45
C ALA A 445 1.39 -4.29 -34.50
N GLY A 446 0.16 -4.55 -34.05
CA GLY A 446 -0.95 -5.04 -34.87
C GLY A 446 -1.16 -6.56 -34.82
N ASP A 447 -0.17 -7.32 -34.33
CA ASP A 447 -0.30 -8.78 -34.25
C ASP A 447 -1.27 -9.20 -33.14
N MET A 448 -1.99 -10.30 -33.41
CA MET A 448 -2.90 -10.96 -32.48
C MET A 448 -2.68 -12.46 -32.53
N VAL A 449 -2.70 -13.12 -31.36
CA VAL A 449 -2.51 -14.57 -31.24
C VAL A 449 -3.53 -15.15 -30.28
N GLU A 450 -4.26 -16.15 -30.76
CA GLU A 450 -5.15 -16.95 -29.92
C GLU A 450 -4.32 -17.94 -29.08
N ILE A 451 -4.78 -18.20 -27.86
CA ILE A 451 -4.18 -19.13 -26.91
C ILE A 451 -5.30 -20.02 -26.36
N TRP A 452 -5.02 -21.32 -26.30
CA TRP A 452 -5.95 -22.33 -25.81
C TRP A 452 -5.58 -22.65 -24.35
N PRO A 453 -6.50 -22.45 -23.40
CA PRO A 453 -6.28 -22.80 -22.00
C PRO A 453 -6.21 -24.33 -21.77
#